data_AF-A0AAU9RMF5-F1
#
_entry.id   AF-A0AAU9RMF5-F1
#
_cell.length_a   1.000
_cell.length_b   1.000
_cell.length_c   1.000
_cell.angle_alpha   90.00
_cell.angle_beta   90.00
_cell.angle_gamma   90.00
#
_symmetry.space_group_name_H-M   'P 1'
#
loop_
_entity.id
_entity.type
_entity.pdbx_description
1 polymer ?
#
loop_
_entity_poly.entity_id
_entity_poly.type
_entity_poly.pdbx_seq_one_letter_code
_entity_poly.pdbx_strand_id
1 'polypeptide(L)'
;MMYLAAKSEADHYAREMKREQEEILAVPETEAAEVAEILAQYGIEPHEYSPVVNSLRKNPQAWLDFMMRFELGLEKPDPKRALQSAFTIALAYVLGGLVPLFPYMFIPKALDAVVASVVVTLFALFIFGYGKGHFTGSKPFKSAFETAFIGAVASAAAFCLAKVVQH
;
A
#
# COMPACT_ATOMS: atom_id res chain seq x y z
N MET A 1 8.44 11.36 -0.84
CA MET A 1 7.73 10.70 0.27
C MET A 1 7.76 9.17 0.13
N MET A 2 7.28 8.60 -0.99
CA MET A 2 7.29 7.15 -1.24
C MET A 2 8.67 6.47 -1.13
N TYR A 3 9.72 7.02 -1.75
CA TYR A 3 11.08 6.49 -1.64
C TYR A 3 11.61 6.51 -0.20
N LEU A 4 11.32 7.58 0.55
CA LEU A 4 11.72 7.70 1.95
C LEU A 4 10.97 6.70 2.84
N ALA A 5 9.67 6.47 2.59
CA ALA A 5 8.89 5.46 3.28
C ALA A 5 9.43 4.04 3.01
N ALA A 6 9.63 3.68 1.73
CA ALA A 6 10.20 2.39 1.35
C ALA A 6 11.61 2.16 1.92
N LYS A 7 12.44 3.21 1.95
CA LYS A 7 13.76 3.15 2.59
C LYS A 7 13.65 2.96 4.10
N SER A 8 12.73 3.67 4.75
CA SER A 8 12.50 3.55 6.20
C SER A 8 12.03 2.15 6.59
N GLU A 9 11.13 1.54 5.80
CA GLU A 9 10.70 0.14 5.99
C GLU A 9 11.88 -0.83 5.82
N ALA A 10 12.71 -0.62 4.79
CA ALA A 10 13.89 -1.45 4.56
C ALA A 10 14.93 -1.34 5.69
N ASP A 11 15.19 -0.12 6.17
CA ASP A 11 16.11 0.12 7.27
C ASP A 11 15.55 -0.47 8.59
N HIS A 12 14.24 -0.42 8.80
CA HIS A 12 13.60 -1.05 9.96
C HIS A 12 13.70 -2.58 9.89
N TYR A 13 13.36 -3.19 8.75
CA TYR A 13 13.49 -4.63 8.55
C TYR A 13 14.92 -5.11 8.81
N ALA A 14 15.92 -4.41 8.28
CA ALA A 14 17.32 -4.78 8.44
C ALA A 14 17.79 -4.68 9.90
N ARG A 15 17.27 -3.71 10.67
CA ARG A 15 17.57 -3.58 12.10
C ARG A 15 16.97 -4.71 12.91
N GLU A 16 15.68 -5.02 12.72
CA GLU A 16 15.02 -6.10 13.46
C GLU A 16 15.62 -7.45 13.10
N MET A 17 15.88 -7.73 11.82
CA MET A 17 16.53 -8.97 11.38
C MET A 17 17.89 -9.19 12.06
N LYS A 18 18.68 -8.12 12.24
CA LYS A 18 19.97 -8.21 12.93
C LYS A 18 19.80 -8.47 14.43
N ARG A 19 18.81 -7.83 15.05
CA ARG A 19 18.50 -8.00 16.47
C ARG A 19 18.02 -9.42 16.77
N GLU A 20 17.07 -9.90 15.99
CA GLU A 20 16.50 -11.24 16.08
C GLU A 20 17.59 -12.32 15.91
N GLN A 21 18.49 -12.11 14.94
CA GLN A 21 19.64 -12.99 14.74
C GLN A 21 20.59 -13.02 15.96
N GLU A 22 20.78 -11.90 16.65
CA GLU A 22 21.57 -11.82 17.88
C GLU A 22 20.87 -12.52 19.06
N GLU A 23 19.54 -12.40 19.17
CA GLU A 23 18.71 -13.03 20.20
C GLU A 23 18.68 -14.58 20.02
N ILE A 24 18.51 -15.09 18.80
CA ILE A 24 18.61 -16.54 18.46
C ILE A 24 19.95 -17.14 18.89
N LEU A 25 21.04 -16.36 18.81
CA LEU A 25 22.37 -16.83 19.21
C LEU A 25 22.61 -16.69 20.73
N ALA A 26 22.08 -15.64 21.35
CA ALA A 26 22.30 -15.35 22.76
C ALA A 26 21.43 -16.21 23.69
N VAL A 27 20.17 -16.43 23.32
CA VAL A 27 19.15 -17.10 24.15
C VAL A 27 18.29 -18.10 23.33
N PRO A 28 18.90 -19.10 22.66
CA PRO A 28 18.20 -20.00 21.74
C PRO A 28 17.05 -20.80 22.35
N GLU A 29 17.10 -21.06 23.66
CA GLU A 29 15.99 -21.75 24.35
C GLU A 29 14.76 -20.86 24.52
N THR A 30 14.98 -19.55 24.75
CA THR A 30 13.90 -18.55 24.84
C THR A 30 13.24 -18.39 23.47
N GLU A 31 14.02 -18.11 22.42
CA GLU A 31 13.49 -17.92 21.06
C GLU A 31 12.70 -19.15 20.55
N ALA A 32 13.11 -20.35 20.97
CA ALA A 32 12.42 -21.57 20.58
C ALA A 32 11.11 -21.76 21.33
N ALA A 33 11.01 -21.24 22.55
CA ALA A 33 9.74 -21.17 23.27
C ALA A 33 8.78 -20.19 22.59
N GLU A 34 9.28 -19.10 22.02
CA GLU A 34 8.46 -18.15 21.25
C GLU A 34 7.92 -18.78 19.96
N VAL A 35 8.74 -19.53 19.20
CA VAL A 35 8.24 -20.33 18.06
C VAL A 35 7.15 -21.33 18.50
N ALA A 36 7.36 -22.00 19.62
CA ALA A 36 6.38 -22.95 20.16
C ALA A 36 5.08 -22.25 20.56
N GLU A 37 5.16 -21.06 21.18
CA GLU A 37 4.01 -20.25 21.54
C GLU A 37 3.23 -19.79 20.31
N ILE A 38 3.90 -19.30 19.28
CA ILE A 38 3.29 -18.94 18.00
C ILE A 38 2.52 -20.13 17.44
N LEU A 39 3.14 -21.31 17.36
CA LEU A 39 2.49 -22.52 16.82
C LEU A 39 1.30 -22.97 17.69
N ALA A 40 1.41 -22.86 19.01
CA ALA A 40 0.32 -23.16 19.95
C ALA A 40 -0.88 -22.21 19.78
N GLN A 41 -0.65 -20.93 19.45
CA GLN A 41 -1.73 -19.98 19.15
C GLN A 41 -2.56 -20.37 17.92
N TYR A 42 -1.98 -21.13 16.98
CA TYR A 42 -2.70 -21.72 15.84
C TYR A 42 -3.43 -23.03 16.18
N GLY A 43 -3.41 -23.45 17.45
CA GLY A 43 -4.07 -24.67 17.92
C GLY A 43 -3.29 -25.95 17.61
N ILE A 44 -1.98 -25.85 17.32
CA ILE A 44 -1.12 -27.02 17.09
C ILE A 44 -0.74 -27.62 18.44
N GLU A 45 -0.88 -28.93 18.59
CA GLU A 45 -0.59 -29.59 19.87
C GLU A 45 0.93 -29.71 20.13
N PRO A 46 1.38 -29.74 21.40
CA PRO A 46 2.80 -29.85 21.74
C PRO A 46 3.56 -30.99 21.08
N HIS A 47 2.91 -32.13 20.91
CA HIS A 47 3.51 -33.29 20.26
C HIS A 47 3.72 -33.10 18.74
N GLU A 48 2.98 -32.18 18.12
CA GLU A 48 3.03 -31.89 16.68
C GLU A 48 4.03 -30.77 16.36
N TYR A 49 4.08 -29.70 17.16
CA TYR A 49 5.02 -28.59 16.91
C TYR A 49 6.44 -28.85 17.43
N SER A 50 6.64 -29.71 18.43
CA SER A 50 7.97 -29.97 18.98
C SER A 50 9.00 -30.45 17.92
N PRO A 51 8.65 -31.38 17.01
CA PRO A 51 9.52 -31.73 15.88
C PRO A 51 9.79 -30.56 14.91
N VAL A 52 8.83 -29.67 14.73
CA VAL A 52 8.96 -28.48 13.87
C VAL A 52 9.96 -27.50 14.46
N VAL A 53 9.82 -27.16 15.75
CA VAL A 53 10.77 -26.30 16.49
C VAL A 53 12.19 -26.89 16.42
N ASN A 54 12.34 -28.19 16.65
CA ASN A 54 13.63 -28.88 16.55
C ASN A 54 14.21 -28.87 15.13
N SER A 55 13.37 -28.85 14.10
CA SER A 55 13.81 -28.75 12.70
C SER A 55 14.24 -27.32 12.35
N LEU A 56 13.51 -26.32 12.83
CA LEU A 56 13.86 -24.89 12.69
C LEU A 56 15.19 -24.58 13.41
N ARG A 57 15.42 -25.13 14.60
CA ARG A 57 16.71 -25.04 15.32
C ARG A 57 17.93 -25.47 14.48
N LYS A 58 17.74 -26.43 13.57
CA LYS A 58 18.81 -26.93 12.68
C LYS A 58 19.03 -26.06 11.45
N ASN A 59 18.10 -25.16 11.13
CA ASN A 59 18.17 -24.26 9.99
C ASN A 59 17.96 -22.81 10.47
N PRO A 60 19.03 -22.13 10.91
CA PRO A 60 18.96 -20.78 11.45
C PRO A 60 18.30 -19.77 10.51
N GLN A 61 18.47 -19.94 9.20
CA GLN A 61 17.82 -19.06 8.22
C GLN A 61 16.30 -19.24 8.21
N ALA A 62 15.82 -20.49 8.20
CA ALA A 62 14.38 -20.76 8.23
C ALA A 62 13.73 -20.37 9.57
N TRP A 63 14.47 -20.50 10.67
CA TRP A 63 14.03 -20.04 11.98
C TRP A 63 13.92 -18.50 12.02
N LEU A 64 14.97 -17.79 11.61
CA LEU A 64 14.95 -16.34 11.52
C LEU A 64 13.83 -15.84 10.60
N ASP A 65 13.66 -16.44 9.42
CA ASP A 65 12.58 -16.09 8.50
C ASP A 65 11.18 -16.36 9.09
N PHE A 66 11.05 -17.38 9.94
CA PHE A 66 9.81 -17.67 10.68
C PHE A 66 9.53 -16.60 11.73
N MET A 67 10.49 -16.27 12.59
CA MET A 67 10.32 -15.25 13.64
C MET A 67 10.02 -13.88 13.02
N MET A 68 10.82 -13.46 12.04
CA MET A 68 10.60 -12.20 11.31
C MET A 68 9.18 -12.09 10.76
N ARG A 69 8.61 -13.19 10.26
CA ARG A 69 7.28 -13.18 9.65
C ARG A 69 6.14 -13.32 10.65
N PHE A 70 6.23 -14.26 11.59
CA PHE A 70 5.11 -14.65 12.44
C PHE A 70 5.09 -13.94 13.79
N GLU A 71 6.26 -13.54 14.30
CA GLU A 71 6.36 -12.79 15.54
C GLU A 71 6.30 -11.29 15.26
N LEU A 72 7.18 -10.79 14.37
CA LEU A 72 7.30 -9.35 14.09
C LEU A 72 6.37 -8.86 12.97
N GLY A 73 5.79 -9.76 12.19
CA GLY A 73 4.93 -9.39 11.04
C GLY A 73 5.68 -8.70 9.91
N LEU A 74 7.01 -8.86 9.85
CA LEU A 74 7.89 -8.19 8.89
C LEU A 74 8.17 -9.11 7.69
N GLU A 75 7.81 -8.64 6.50
CA GLU A 75 8.16 -9.31 5.25
C GLU A 75 9.40 -8.67 4.61
N LYS A 76 10.22 -9.50 3.97
CA LYS A 76 11.44 -9.04 3.30
C LYS A 76 11.09 -8.01 2.21
N PRO A 77 11.58 -6.76 2.32
CA PRO A 77 11.24 -5.72 1.36
C PRO A 77 11.87 -6.05 0.01
N ASP A 78 11.07 -5.98 -1.06
CA ASP A 78 11.55 -6.12 -2.43
C ASP A 78 12.05 -4.76 -2.95
N PRO A 79 13.37 -4.58 -3.17
CA PRO A 79 13.93 -3.31 -3.64
C PRO A 79 13.40 -2.91 -5.03
N LYS A 80 13.00 -3.87 -5.88
CA LYS A 80 12.43 -3.59 -7.21
C LYS A 80 10.99 -3.09 -7.09
N ARG A 81 10.23 -3.61 -6.12
CA ARG A 81 8.84 -3.20 -5.87
C ARG A 81 8.74 -1.72 -5.49
N ALA A 82 9.72 -1.19 -4.74
CA ALA A 82 9.76 0.22 -4.38
C ALA A 82 9.88 1.16 -5.60
N LEU A 83 10.83 0.87 -6.50
CA LEU A 83 11.03 1.67 -7.72
C LEU A 83 9.87 1.54 -8.70
N GLN A 84 9.36 0.31 -8.89
CA GLN A 84 8.19 0.07 -9.72
C GLN A 84 6.97 0.83 -9.20
N SER A 85 6.68 0.75 -7.90
CA SER A 85 5.56 1.46 -7.29
C SER A 85 5.69 2.97 -7.43
N ALA A 86 6.89 3.52 -7.24
CA ALA A 86 7.15 4.95 -7.43
C ALA A 86 6.89 5.39 -8.88
N PHE A 87 7.37 4.64 -9.86
CA PHE A 87 7.17 4.95 -11.28
C PHE A 87 5.69 4.84 -11.68
N THR A 88 5.01 3.77 -11.27
CA THR A 88 3.59 3.55 -11.56
C THR A 88 2.73 4.69 -10.99
N ILE A 89 3.00 5.14 -9.76
CA ILE A 89 2.27 6.26 -9.16
C ILE A 89 2.58 7.57 -9.88
N ALA A 90 3.86 7.84 -10.19
CA ALA A 90 4.24 9.05 -10.91
C ALA A 90 3.54 9.13 -12.27
N LEU A 91 3.55 8.02 -13.03
CA LEU A 91 2.87 7.94 -14.32
C LEU A 91 1.35 8.09 -14.16
N ALA A 92 0.74 7.43 -13.18
CA ALA A 92 -0.69 7.56 -12.89
C ALA A 92 -1.07 9.01 -12.53
N TYR A 93 -0.22 9.71 -11.78
CA TYR A 93 -0.46 11.11 -11.40
C TYR A 93 -0.37 12.05 -12.61
N VAL A 94 0.64 11.87 -13.48
CA VAL A 94 0.77 12.64 -14.71
C VAL A 94 -0.44 12.41 -15.62
N LEU A 95 -0.78 11.15 -15.89
CA LEU A 95 -1.92 10.82 -16.75
C LEU A 95 -3.24 11.30 -16.14
N GLY A 96 -3.46 11.11 -14.84
CA GLY A 96 -4.65 11.57 -14.14
C GLY A 96 -4.80 13.09 -14.13
N GLY A 97 -3.69 13.84 -13.98
CA GLY A 97 -3.67 15.29 -14.03
C GLY A 97 -3.86 15.87 -15.44
N LEU A 98 -3.49 15.12 -16.48
CA LEU A 98 -3.69 15.54 -17.87
C LEU A 98 -5.16 15.50 -18.30
N VAL A 99 -5.96 14.58 -17.76
CA VAL A 99 -7.38 14.42 -18.10
C VAL A 99 -8.18 15.73 -17.96
N PRO A 100 -8.18 16.44 -16.80
CA PRO A 100 -8.91 17.69 -16.67
C PRO A 100 -8.32 18.84 -17.49
N LEU A 101 -7.01 18.80 -17.81
CA LEU A 101 -6.35 19.85 -18.60
C LEU A 101 -6.57 19.68 -20.11
N PHE A 102 -6.91 18.47 -20.56
CA PHE A 102 -7.03 18.14 -21.97
C PHE A 102 -7.98 19.08 -22.75
N PRO A 103 -9.18 19.45 -22.24
CA PRO A 103 -10.08 20.34 -22.99
C PRO A 103 -9.55 21.77 -23.14
N TYR A 104 -8.74 22.26 -22.20
CA TYR A 104 -8.15 23.60 -22.27
C TYR A 104 -7.11 23.73 -23.39
N MET A 105 -6.56 22.63 -23.88
CA MET A 105 -5.62 22.63 -25.01
C MET A 105 -6.30 22.93 -26.34
N PHE A 106 -7.61 22.67 -26.46
CA PHE A 106 -8.36 22.77 -27.71
C PHE A 106 -9.45 23.83 -27.69
N ILE A 107 -9.94 24.23 -26.51
CA ILE A 107 -11.03 25.19 -26.35
C ILE A 107 -10.46 26.53 -25.84
N PRO A 108 -10.40 27.59 -26.68
CA PRO A 108 -9.79 28.88 -26.30
C PRO A 108 -10.59 29.63 -25.24
N LYS A 109 -11.91 29.40 -25.17
CA LYS A 109 -12.81 30.03 -24.21
C LYS A 109 -12.78 29.26 -22.89
N ALA A 110 -12.25 29.90 -21.85
CA ALA A 110 -12.08 29.27 -20.54
C ALA A 110 -13.38 28.72 -19.93
N LEU A 111 -14.51 29.42 -20.11
CA LEU A 111 -15.81 28.97 -19.59
C LEU A 111 -16.29 27.68 -20.28
N ASP A 112 -16.16 27.60 -21.61
CA ASP A 112 -16.54 26.41 -22.37
C ASP A 112 -15.59 25.24 -22.06
N ALA A 113 -14.30 25.54 -21.88
CA ALA A 113 -13.27 24.56 -21.50
C ALA A 113 -13.51 23.97 -20.10
N VAL A 114 -13.93 24.78 -19.12
CA VAL A 114 -14.31 24.33 -17.77
C VAL A 114 -15.43 23.29 -17.84
N VAL A 115 -16.50 23.56 -18.59
CA VAL A 115 -17.66 22.65 -18.67
C VAL A 115 -17.23 21.32 -19.29
N ALA A 116 -16.48 21.36 -20.40
CA ALA A 116 -15.93 20.16 -21.02
C ALA A 116 -14.99 19.39 -20.08
N SER A 117 -14.14 20.08 -19.34
CA SER A 117 -13.23 19.50 -18.33
C SER A 117 -13.97 18.78 -17.21
N VAL A 118 -15.05 19.37 -16.68
CA VAL A 118 -15.88 18.75 -15.65
C VAL A 118 -16.48 17.44 -16.15
N VAL A 119 -17.08 17.44 -17.35
CA VAL A 119 -17.71 16.24 -17.92
C VAL A 119 -16.69 15.13 -18.16
N VAL A 120 -15.55 15.46 -18.79
CA VAL A 120 -14.48 14.48 -19.08
C VAL A 120 -13.90 13.91 -17.79
N THR A 121 -13.66 14.76 -16.78
CA THR A 121 -13.09 14.33 -15.50
C THR A 121 -14.06 13.45 -14.71
N LEU A 122 -15.35 13.81 -14.65
CA LEU A 122 -16.37 12.97 -14.01
C LEU A 122 -16.49 11.60 -14.69
N PHE A 123 -16.46 11.57 -16.02
CA PHE A 123 -16.48 10.31 -16.77
C PHE A 123 -15.24 9.47 -16.49
N ALA A 124 -14.05 10.08 -16.47
CA ALA A 124 -12.81 9.39 -16.12
C ALA A 124 -12.86 8.85 -14.68
N LEU A 125 -13.28 9.65 -13.70
CA LEU A 125 -13.43 9.22 -12.30
C LEU A 125 -14.42 8.07 -12.16
N PHE A 126 -15.50 8.05 -12.95
CA PHE A 126 -16.45 6.96 -12.98
C PHE A 126 -15.79 5.67 -13.50
N ILE A 127 -15.06 5.73 -14.62
CA ILE A 127 -14.32 4.58 -15.16
C ILE A 127 -13.27 4.06 -14.17
N PHE A 128 -12.47 4.97 -13.60
CA PHE A 128 -11.46 4.62 -12.59
C PHE A 128 -12.09 3.99 -11.35
N GLY A 129 -13.19 4.56 -10.85
CA GLY A 129 -13.90 4.01 -9.70
C GLY A 129 -14.54 2.65 -9.99
N TYR A 130 -15.06 2.44 -11.20
CA TYR A 130 -15.57 1.14 -11.64
C TYR A 130 -14.45 0.08 -11.66
N GLY A 131 -13.31 0.40 -12.29
CA GLY A 131 -12.14 -0.46 -12.32
C GLY A 131 -11.63 -0.77 -10.92
N LYS A 132 -11.50 0.24 -10.06
CA LYS A 132 -11.15 0.09 -8.64
C LYS A 132 -12.08 -0.92 -7.95
N GLY A 133 -13.39 -0.75 -8.08
CA GLY A 133 -14.36 -1.67 -7.46
C GLY A 133 -14.24 -3.10 -7.97
N HIS A 134 -14.01 -3.28 -9.28
CA HIS A 134 -13.77 -4.60 -9.88
C HIS A 134 -12.52 -5.29 -9.32
N PHE A 135 -11.40 -4.57 -9.20
CA PHE A 135 -10.15 -5.14 -8.69
C PHE A 135 -10.17 -5.40 -7.17
N THR A 136 -10.90 -4.59 -6.40
CA THR A 136 -10.96 -4.75 -4.93
C THR A 136 -12.04 -5.71 -4.45
N GLY A 137 -12.80 -6.36 -5.36
CA GLY A 137 -13.92 -7.23 -5.00
C GLY A 137 -15.16 -6.49 -4.46
N SER A 138 -15.21 -5.17 -4.61
CA SER A 138 -16.32 -4.32 -4.18
C SER A 138 -17.38 -4.21 -5.29
N LYS A 139 -18.59 -3.75 -4.98
CA LYS A 139 -19.62 -3.47 -6.00
C LYS A 139 -19.10 -2.37 -6.98
N PRO A 140 -18.83 -2.67 -8.26
CA PRO A 140 -18.12 -1.75 -9.16
C PRO A 140 -18.83 -0.41 -9.36
N PHE A 141 -20.15 -0.45 -9.57
CA PHE A 141 -20.97 0.75 -9.72
C PHE A 141 -20.97 1.63 -8.47
N LYS A 142 -21.05 1.03 -7.28
CA LYS A 142 -21.00 1.80 -6.02
C LYS A 142 -19.66 2.55 -5.91
N SER A 143 -18.57 1.86 -6.22
CA SER A 143 -17.22 2.42 -6.19
C SER A 143 -17.01 3.52 -7.23
N ALA A 144 -17.63 3.38 -8.42
CA ALA A 144 -17.67 4.41 -9.46
C ALA A 144 -18.35 5.70 -8.97
N PHE A 145 -19.57 5.58 -8.42
CA PHE A 145 -20.32 6.72 -7.89
C PHE A 145 -19.61 7.38 -6.71
N GLU A 146 -19.07 6.62 -5.76
CA GLU A 146 -18.30 7.15 -4.63
C GLU A 146 -17.09 7.96 -5.12
N THR A 147 -16.35 7.43 -6.10
CA THR A 147 -15.14 8.08 -6.63
C THR A 147 -15.49 9.38 -7.37
N ALA A 148 -16.53 9.36 -8.21
CA ALA A 148 -17.00 10.57 -8.90
C ALA A 148 -17.54 11.62 -7.92
N PHE A 149 -18.28 11.20 -6.89
CA PHE A 149 -18.86 12.10 -5.89
C PHE A 149 -17.77 12.80 -5.06
N ILE A 150 -16.77 12.06 -4.57
CA ILE A 150 -15.64 12.64 -3.83
C ILE A 150 -14.90 13.66 -4.70
N GLY A 151 -14.66 13.33 -5.98
CA GLY A 151 -14.06 14.25 -6.93
C GLY A 151 -14.87 15.52 -7.12
N ALA A 152 -16.20 15.41 -7.30
CA ALA A 152 -17.10 16.55 -7.44
C ALA A 152 -17.07 17.47 -6.21
N VAL A 153 -17.11 16.89 -4.99
CA VAL A 153 -17.04 17.64 -3.74
C VAL A 153 -15.69 18.36 -3.59
N ALA A 154 -14.59 17.69 -3.89
CA ALA A 154 -13.25 18.28 -3.83
C ALA A 154 -13.09 19.44 -4.83
N SER A 155 -13.57 19.27 -6.06
CA SER A 155 -13.56 20.33 -7.08
C SER A 155 -14.42 21.53 -6.67
N ALA A 156 -15.61 21.29 -6.11
CA ALA A 156 -16.48 22.34 -5.60
C ALA A 156 -15.81 23.12 -4.45
N ALA A 157 -15.16 22.41 -3.51
CA ALA A 157 -14.42 23.04 -2.43
C ALA A 157 -13.26 23.91 -2.94
N ALA A 158 -12.46 23.39 -3.88
CA ALA A 158 -11.37 24.15 -4.51
C ALA A 158 -11.88 25.41 -5.23
N PHE A 159 -13.00 25.31 -5.95
CA PHE A 159 -13.62 26.44 -6.63
C PHE A 159 -14.11 27.51 -5.64
N CYS A 160 -14.79 27.11 -4.56
CA CYS A 160 -15.23 28.02 -3.51
C CYS A 160 -14.04 28.75 -2.86
N LEU A 161 -12.97 28.04 -2.54
CA LEU A 161 -11.76 28.64 -1.97
C LEU A 161 -11.09 29.63 -2.93
N ALA A 162 -10.95 29.27 -4.21
CA ALA A 162 -10.39 30.15 -5.22
C ALA A 162 -11.21 31.45 -5.35
N LYS A 163 -12.55 31.34 -5.31
CA LYS A 163 -13.44 32.50 -5.36
C LYS A 163 -13.34 33.40 -4.14
N VAL A 164 -13.15 32.83 -2.94
CA VAL A 164 -12.98 33.60 -1.69
C VAL A 164 -11.66 34.37 -1.68
N VAL A 165 -10.58 33.79 -2.21
CA VAL A 165 -9.25 34.45 -2.25
C VAL A 165 -9.17 35.54 -3.33
N GLN A 166 -9.98 35.46 -4.38
CA GLN A 166 -10.04 36.46 -5.46
C GLN A 166 -10.96 37.66 -5.16
N HIS A 167 -11.70 37.63 -4.04
CA HIS A 167 -12.52 38.73 -3.53
C HIS A 167 -11.85 39.39 -2.32
#